data_AF-A0A0Q5PHJ7-F1
#
_entry.id   AF-A0A0Q5PHJ7-F1
#
_cell.length_a   1.000
_cell.length_b   1.000
_cell.length_c   1.000
_cell.angle_alpha   90.00
_cell.angle_beta   90.00
_cell.angle_gamma   90.00
#
_symmetry.space_group_name_H-M   'P 1'
#
loop_
_entity.id
_entity.type
_entity.pdbx_description
1 polymer ?
#
loop_
_entity_poly.entity_id
_entity_poly.type
_entity_poly.pdbx_seq_one_letter_code
_entity_poly.pdbx_strand_id
1 'polypeptide(L)'
;MFSIALLAAVTMPNATIMGDFDRDGRMDRVRLERKGEAYNIVMYRATGDVEPVQRGVTPVENFKFKKVSREARGAACQAASVSRYVCDAGDVLEYGTASDYVIAIWNGSRFVLHRPLSPQTAAS
;
A
#
# COMPACT_ATOMS: atom_id res chain seq x y z
N MET A 1 -23.42 -34.81 11.67
CA MET A 1 -22.06 -34.25 11.64
C MET A 1 -22.20 -32.76 11.33
N PHE A 2 -22.02 -31.89 12.32
CA PHE A 2 -22.01 -30.43 12.11
C PHE A 2 -20.54 -30.01 11.92
N SER A 3 -20.17 -29.61 10.70
CA SER A 3 -18.89 -28.94 10.48
C SER A 3 -18.95 -27.58 11.14
N ILE A 4 -18.18 -27.42 12.21
CA ILE A 4 -17.89 -26.10 12.79
C ILE A 4 -16.96 -25.41 11.81
N ALA A 5 -17.49 -24.48 11.01
CA ALA A 5 -16.67 -23.53 10.29
C ALA A 5 -16.03 -22.62 11.35
N LEU A 6 -14.74 -22.82 11.60
CA LEU A 6 -13.95 -21.92 12.43
C LEU A 6 -13.88 -20.57 11.70
N LEU A 7 -14.73 -19.61 12.08
CA LEU A 7 -14.53 -18.21 11.69
C LEU A 7 -13.29 -17.73 12.44
N ALA A 8 -12.12 -17.86 11.81
CA ALA A 8 -10.98 -17.05 12.19
C ALA A 8 -11.39 -15.59 11.97
N ALA A 9 -11.72 -14.87 13.05
CA ALA A 9 -11.87 -13.44 13.00
C ALA A 9 -10.49 -12.87 12.66
N VAL A 10 -10.22 -12.64 11.37
CA VAL A 10 -9.05 -11.86 10.95
C VAL A 10 -9.24 -10.49 11.56
N THR A 11 -8.54 -10.19 12.66
CA THR A 11 -8.45 -8.86 13.23
C THR A 11 -7.71 -8.01 12.21
N MET A 12 -8.45 -7.48 11.24
CA MET A 12 -7.87 -6.66 10.19
C MET A 12 -7.25 -5.43 10.81
N PRO A 13 -6.03 -5.05 10.42
CA PRO A 13 -5.36 -3.95 11.06
C PRO A 13 -6.10 -2.67 10.70
N ASN A 14 -6.56 -1.92 11.72
CA ASN A 14 -6.84 -0.49 11.59
C ASN A 14 -5.50 0.25 11.44
N ALA A 15 -4.73 -0.13 10.41
CA ALA A 15 -3.38 0.33 10.22
C ALA A 15 -3.42 1.77 9.74
N THR A 16 -2.64 2.58 10.45
CA THR A 16 -2.40 3.98 10.16
C THR A 16 -0.91 4.16 10.02
N ILE A 17 -0.48 4.77 8.93
CA ILE A 17 0.91 5.11 8.67
C ILE A 17 1.01 6.63 8.65
N MET A 18 2.05 7.13 9.29
CA MET A 18 2.37 8.54 9.36
C MET A 18 3.60 8.83 8.50
N GLY A 19 3.57 9.93 7.76
CA GLY A 19 4.72 10.43 7.02
C GLY A 19 4.34 11.58 6.12
N ASP A 20 5.35 12.36 5.72
CA ASP A 20 5.21 13.33 4.63
C ASP A 20 5.19 12.54 3.30
N PHE A 21 4.03 12.37 2.68
CA PHE A 21 3.87 11.54 1.48
C PHE A 21 3.85 12.37 0.19
N ASP A 22 3.40 13.61 0.26
CA ASP A 22 3.37 14.52 -0.89
C ASP A 22 4.55 15.50 -0.93
N ARG A 23 5.43 15.46 0.08
CA ARG A 23 6.67 16.23 0.20
C ARG A 23 6.44 17.73 0.38
N ASP A 24 5.32 18.09 1.00
CA ASP A 24 5.03 19.48 1.38
C ASP A 24 5.72 19.90 2.70
N GLY A 25 6.44 18.98 3.35
CA GLY A 25 7.14 19.21 4.62
C GLY A 25 6.25 19.04 5.85
N ARG A 26 4.99 18.62 5.67
CA ARG A 26 4.03 18.36 6.74
C ARG A 26 3.77 16.88 6.87
N MET A 27 3.21 16.52 8.01
CA MET A 27 3.08 15.13 8.43
C MET A 27 1.68 14.63 8.08
N ASP A 28 1.56 13.83 7.02
CA ASP A 28 0.29 13.25 6.59
C ASP A 28 0.01 11.92 7.28
N ARG A 29 -1.22 11.42 7.06
CA ARG A 29 -1.69 10.16 7.61
C ARG A 29 -2.37 9.31 6.55
N VAL A 30 -1.86 8.13 6.28
CA VAL A 30 -2.51 7.14 5.39
C VAL A 30 -3.15 6.05 6.22
N ARG A 31 -4.41 5.72 5.94
CA ARG A 31 -5.20 4.75 6.71
C ARG A 31 -5.83 3.70 5.83
N LEU A 32 -5.93 2.48 6.37
CA LEU A 32 -6.91 1.50 5.93
C LEU A 32 -8.26 1.80 6.61
N GLU A 33 -9.30 2.03 5.81
CA GLU A 33 -10.63 2.37 6.28
C GLU A 33 -11.66 1.36 5.80
N ARG A 34 -12.41 0.77 6.74
CA ARG A 34 -13.44 -0.21 6.42
C ARG A 34 -14.59 0.46 5.65
N LYS A 35 -14.94 -0.08 4.50
CA LYS A 35 -16.08 0.34 3.66
C LYS A 35 -16.88 -0.90 3.23
N GLY A 36 -17.91 -1.23 4.01
CA GLY A 36 -18.68 -2.47 3.81
C GLY A 36 -17.84 -3.69 4.16
N GLU A 37 -17.70 -4.62 3.22
CA GLU A 37 -16.88 -5.84 3.36
C GLU A 37 -15.42 -5.66 2.93
N ALA A 38 -15.09 -4.52 2.31
CA ALA A 38 -13.74 -4.20 1.84
C ALA A 38 -13.16 -2.99 2.58
N TYR A 39 -11.93 -2.62 2.23
CA TYR A 39 -11.19 -1.48 2.78
C TYR A 39 -10.82 -0.50 1.68
N ASN A 40 -10.77 0.78 2.02
CA ASN A 40 -10.13 1.81 1.22
C ASN A 40 -8.81 2.19 1.87
N ILE A 41 -7.81 2.48 1.06
CA ILE A 41 -6.58 3.13 1.49
C ILE A 41 -6.72 4.61 1.14
N VAL A 42 -6.61 5.45 2.16
CA VAL A 42 -6.88 6.89 2.05
C VAL A 42 -5.76 7.67 2.73
N MET A 43 -5.25 8.69 2.06
CA MET A 43 -4.34 9.67 2.64
C MET A 43 -5.13 10.88 3.12
N TYR A 44 -4.87 11.28 4.35
CA TYR A 44 -5.31 12.53 4.95
C TYR A 44 -4.10 13.47 4.98
N ARG A 45 -4.14 14.52 4.17
CA ARG A 45 -3.11 15.54 4.18
C ARG A 45 -3.14 16.34 5.47
N ALA A 46 -1.99 16.88 5.85
CA ALA A 46 -1.92 17.84 6.95
C ALA A 46 -2.75 19.13 6.69
N THR A 47 -3.00 19.46 5.42
CA THR A 47 -3.86 20.58 5.00
C THR A 47 -5.36 20.35 5.23
N GLY A 48 -5.77 19.10 5.50
CA GLY A 48 -7.16 18.70 5.67
C GLY A 48 -7.77 18.03 4.43
N ASP A 49 -7.08 18.02 3.30
CA ASP A 49 -7.53 17.33 2.08
C ASP A 49 -7.47 15.81 2.25
N VAL A 50 -8.32 15.12 1.49
CA VAL A 50 -8.43 13.65 1.51
C VAL A 50 -8.14 13.12 0.11
N GLU A 51 -7.06 12.35 -0.02
CA GLU A 51 -6.60 11.78 -1.28
C GLU A 51 -6.82 10.26 -1.31
N PRO A 52 -7.60 9.72 -2.25
CA PRO A 52 -7.77 8.28 -2.38
C PRO A 52 -6.49 7.62 -2.90
N VAL A 53 -6.04 6.55 -2.24
CA VAL A 53 -4.91 5.73 -2.71
C VAL A 53 -5.42 4.54 -3.50
N GLN A 54 -6.24 3.68 -2.88
CA GLN A 54 -6.90 2.55 -3.54
C GLN A 54 -8.25 2.27 -2.87
N ARG A 55 -9.22 1.81 -3.67
CA ARG A 55 -10.53 1.35 -3.18
C ARG A 55 -10.66 -0.16 -3.29
N GLY A 56 -11.47 -0.77 -2.44
CA GLY A 56 -11.83 -2.19 -2.55
C GLY A 56 -10.67 -3.14 -2.27
N VAL A 57 -9.80 -2.81 -1.32
CA VAL A 57 -8.75 -3.69 -0.82
C VAL A 57 -9.38 -4.71 0.13
N THR A 58 -9.04 -5.98 -0.02
CA THR A 58 -9.47 -7.04 0.90
C THR A 58 -8.25 -7.55 1.64
N PRO A 59 -7.95 -7.04 2.85
CA PRO A 59 -6.83 -7.53 3.64
C PRO A 59 -7.03 -9.01 3.96
N VAL A 60 -6.04 -9.82 3.62
CA VAL A 60 -6.01 -11.25 3.92
C VAL A 60 -5.04 -11.52 5.08
N GLU A 61 -4.89 -12.78 5.47
CA GLU A 61 -3.86 -13.18 6.42
C GLU A 61 -2.47 -12.73 5.92
N ASN A 62 -1.61 -12.27 6.83
CA ASN A 62 -0.27 -11.75 6.54
C ASN A 62 -0.24 -10.48 5.66
N PHE A 63 -1.36 -9.78 5.49
CA PHE A 63 -1.40 -8.48 4.83
C PHE A 63 -0.43 -7.48 5.48
N LYS A 64 0.44 -6.90 4.66
CA LYS A 64 1.36 -5.83 5.01
C LYS A 64 0.82 -4.52 4.48
N PHE A 65 1.10 -3.45 5.20
CA PHE A 65 0.85 -2.08 4.78
C PHE A 65 1.92 -1.19 5.40
N LYS A 66 2.77 -0.59 4.57
CA LYS A 66 3.91 0.22 5.04
C LYS A 66 4.26 1.32 4.05
N LYS A 67 4.93 2.35 4.55
CA LYS A 67 5.71 3.29 3.75
C LYS A 67 7.06 2.65 3.45
N VAL A 68 7.49 2.70 2.20
CA VAL A 68 8.81 2.19 1.78
C VAL A 68 9.88 3.22 2.15
N SER A 69 10.92 2.77 2.86
CA SER A 69 12.05 3.63 3.23
C SER A 69 12.80 4.11 1.99
N ARG A 70 13.51 5.23 2.08
CA ARG A 70 14.22 5.82 0.94
C ARG A 70 15.23 4.85 0.32
N GLU A 71 15.90 4.06 1.15
CA GLU A 71 16.89 3.06 0.76
C GLU A 71 16.25 1.89 0.01
N ALA A 72 15.03 1.50 0.40
CA ALA A 72 14.31 0.36 -0.19
C ALA A 72 13.49 0.72 -1.46
N ARG A 73 13.24 2.01 -1.73
CA ARG A 73 12.43 2.46 -2.88
C ARG A 73 12.95 1.95 -4.22
N GLY A 74 14.27 1.98 -4.42
CA GLY A 74 14.89 1.52 -5.66
C GLY A 74 14.54 0.07 -5.97
N ALA A 75 14.63 -0.81 -4.97
CA ALA A 75 14.30 -2.23 -5.12
C ALA A 75 12.80 -2.45 -5.36
N ALA A 76 11.94 -1.76 -4.61
CA ALA A 76 10.49 -1.85 -4.77
C ALA A 76 10.05 -1.46 -6.20
N CYS A 77 10.64 -0.39 -6.73
CA CYS A 77 10.33 0.09 -8.06
C CYS A 77 10.90 -0.77 -9.18
N GLN A 78 12.10 -1.31 -8.99
CA GLN A 78 12.66 -2.29 -9.91
C GLN A 78 11.75 -3.53 -10.00
N ALA A 79 11.25 -4.04 -8.86
CA ALA A 79 10.29 -5.14 -8.84
C ALA A 79 8.98 -4.80 -9.59
N ALA A 80 8.56 -3.53 -9.55
CA ALA A 80 7.41 -3.02 -10.28
C ALA A 80 7.66 -2.69 -11.75
N SER A 81 8.88 -2.89 -12.27
CA SER A 81 9.29 -2.40 -13.60
C SER A 81 9.05 -0.91 -13.80
N VAL A 82 9.13 -0.12 -12.72
CA VAL A 82 8.96 1.34 -12.73
C VAL A 82 10.33 2.01 -12.81
N SER A 83 10.46 3.03 -13.65
CA SER A 83 11.67 3.83 -13.74
C SER A 83 12.04 4.44 -12.39
N ARG A 84 13.33 4.36 -12.04
CA ARG A 84 13.86 4.96 -10.81
C ARG A 84 13.53 6.46 -10.69
N TYR A 85 13.48 7.18 -11.81
CA TYR A 85 13.11 8.60 -11.82
C TYR A 85 11.72 8.85 -11.23
N VAL A 86 10.73 8.01 -11.58
CA VAL A 86 9.36 8.10 -11.05
C VAL A 86 9.34 7.85 -9.55
N CYS A 87 10.18 6.93 -9.07
CA CYS A 87 10.23 6.56 -7.66
C CYS A 87 10.99 7.54 -6.77
N ASP A 88 11.96 8.24 -7.34
CA ASP A 88 12.64 9.32 -6.65
C ASP A 88 11.78 10.60 -6.62
N ALA A 89 10.81 10.74 -7.53
CA ALA A 89 9.90 11.88 -7.59
C ALA A 89 8.87 11.92 -6.44
N GLY A 90 8.47 10.76 -5.89
CA GLY A 90 7.45 10.70 -4.85
C GLY A 90 7.72 9.68 -3.75
N ASP A 91 6.82 9.61 -2.78
CA ASP A 91 6.87 8.59 -1.76
C ASP A 91 6.10 7.34 -2.19
N VAL A 92 6.53 6.20 -1.65
CA VAL A 92 6.06 4.88 -2.06
C VAL A 92 5.41 4.20 -0.88
N LEU A 93 4.18 3.75 -1.08
CA LEU A 93 3.46 2.84 -0.19
C LEU A 93 3.53 1.43 -0.77
N GLU A 94 3.63 0.43 0.11
CA GLU A 94 3.55 -0.98 -0.25
C GLU A 94 2.47 -1.64 0.59
N TYR A 95 1.58 -2.41 -0.05
CA TYR A 95 0.57 -3.20 0.64
C TYR A 95 0.15 -4.44 -0.12
N GLY A 96 -0.32 -5.44 0.63
CA GLY A 96 -0.67 -6.76 0.11
C GLY A 96 0.06 -7.86 0.86
N THR A 97 0.29 -8.99 0.19
CA THR A 97 1.04 -10.13 0.72
C THR A 97 2.39 -10.26 0.02
N ALA A 98 3.23 -11.20 0.44
CA ALA A 98 4.51 -11.43 -0.24
C ALA A 98 4.35 -11.88 -1.72
N SER A 99 3.24 -12.54 -2.06
CA SER A 99 2.97 -13.07 -3.40
C SER A 99 2.12 -12.15 -4.28
N ASP A 100 1.29 -11.31 -3.66
CA ASP A 100 0.41 -10.36 -4.33
C ASP A 100 0.41 -9.03 -3.57
N TYR A 101 1.21 -8.09 -4.05
CA TYR A 101 1.29 -6.75 -3.48
C TYR A 101 1.23 -5.67 -4.55
N VAL A 102 0.87 -4.49 -4.09
CA VAL A 102 0.79 -3.25 -4.86
C VAL A 102 1.81 -2.29 -4.28
N ILE A 103 2.52 -1.59 -5.16
CA ILE A 103 3.19 -0.36 -4.78
C ILE A 103 2.36 0.82 -5.29
N ALA A 104 2.14 1.82 -4.43
CA ALA A 104 1.49 3.06 -4.79
C ALA A 104 2.50 4.20 -4.69
N ILE A 105 2.73 4.90 -5.81
CA ILE A 105 3.76 5.94 -5.92
C ILE A 105 3.08 7.29 -6.06
N TRP A 106 3.44 8.26 -5.22
CA TRP A 106 3.00 9.64 -5.36
C TRP A 106 3.61 10.26 -6.64
N ASN A 107 2.78 10.85 -7.50
CA ASN A 107 3.27 11.49 -8.74
C ASN A 107 3.25 13.04 -8.70
N GLY A 108 3.06 13.63 -7.52
CA GLY A 108 2.87 15.08 -7.35
C GLY A 108 1.40 15.51 -7.26
N SER A 109 0.46 14.66 -7.69
CA SER A 109 -0.98 14.97 -7.66
C SER A 109 -1.84 13.87 -7.04
N ARG A 110 -1.45 12.61 -7.22
CA ARG A 110 -2.14 11.43 -6.72
C ARG A 110 -1.20 10.25 -6.60
N PHE A 111 -1.66 9.19 -5.94
CA PHE A 111 -1.01 7.90 -6.00
C PHE A 111 -1.31 7.17 -7.32
N VAL A 112 -0.28 6.59 -7.93
CA VAL A 112 -0.37 5.71 -9.08
C VAL A 112 -0.03 4.29 -8.63
N LEU A 113 -0.90 3.34 -8.97
CA LEU A 113 -0.78 1.95 -8.53
C LEU A 113 0.02 1.14 -9.55
N HIS A 114 1.02 0.40 -9.06
CA HIS A 114 1.78 -0.55 -9.84
C HIS A 114 1.76 -1.91 -9.14
N ARG A 115 1.56 -2.97 -9.92
CA ARG A 115 1.68 -4.34 -9.43
C ARG A 115 3.00 -4.89 -9.95
N PRO A 116 3.96 -5.17 -9.05
CA PRO A 116 5.10 -5.98 -9.38
C PRO A 116 4.68 -7.25 -10.05
N LEU A 117 5.42 -7.64 -11.08
CA LEU A 117 5.30 -8.99 -11.59
C LEU A 117 5.60 -9.89 -10.40
N SER A 118 4.67 -10.77 -10.03
CA SER A 118 4.98 -11.82 -9.05
C SER A 118 6.32 -12.42 -9.44
N PRO A 119 7.22 -12.71 -8.49
CA PRO A 119 8.44 -13.40 -8.83
C PRO A 119 8.04 -14.72 -9.48
N GLN A 120 8.00 -14.75 -10.81
CA GLN A 120 8.17 -15.99 -11.54
C GLN A 120 9.54 -16.42 -11.07
N THR A 121 9.55 -17.53 -10.35
CA THR A 121 10.72 -18.30 -9.97
C THR A 121 11.80 -18.05 -11.02
N ALA A 122 12.85 -17.33 -10.65
CA ALA A 122 14.06 -17.26 -11.44
C ALA A 122 14.66 -18.67 -11.40
N ALA A 123 14.09 -19.56 -12.21
CA ALA A 123 14.59 -20.87 -12.51
C ALA A 123 15.23 -20.75 -13.89
N SER A 124 16.52 -20.50 -13.88
CA SER A 124 17.45 -20.82 -14.96
C SER A 124 18.62 -21.57 -14.33
#